data_AF-A0A4J1UET1-F1
#
_entry.id   AF-A0A4J1UET1-F1
#
_cell.length_a   1.000
_cell.length_b   1.000
_cell.length_c   1.000
_cell.angle_alpha   90.00
_cell.angle_beta   90.00
_cell.angle_gamma   90.00
#
_symmetry.space_group_name_H-M   'P 1'
#
loop_
_entity.id
_entity.type
_entity.pdbx_description
1 polymer ?
#
loop_
_entity_poly.entity_id
_entity_poly.type
_entity_poly.pdbx_seq_one_letter_code
_entity_poly.pdbx_strand_id
1 'polypeptide(L)'
;MKTVVADAGYGSEENLLRLDEKQVNHLIKYAMFDKEQKRGYKQSTRNLANWHYNDKEDSYTHPDGWYYRFHHTKHQKTQTDFQQEIKVYYADEPESAPQKGLYMNEGYQNLKAKECQALLSPEGRQIFAQRKIDVEPVFGQIKASLGYKRCNLRGKRQVRIDMGLVLMANNLLKYNKRMTQN
;
A
#
# COMPACT_ATOMS: atom_id res chain seq x y z
N MET A 1 12.84 -10.24 -16.74
CA MET A 1 12.95 -9.20 -15.69
C MET A 1 12.30 -9.70 -14.41
N LYS A 2 12.89 -9.45 -13.23
CA LYS A 2 12.29 -9.81 -11.94
C LYS A 2 11.36 -8.69 -11.50
N THR A 3 10.04 -8.94 -11.49
CA THR A 3 9.05 -8.00 -10.95
C THR A 3 9.07 -8.07 -9.42
N VAL A 4 9.15 -6.91 -8.76
CA VAL A 4 9.06 -6.81 -7.30
C VAL A 4 7.60 -6.84 -6.89
N VAL A 5 7.24 -7.77 -6.00
CA VAL A 5 5.88 -7.91 -5.49
C VAL A 5 5.90 -7.74 -3.98
N ALA A 6 5.19 -6.74 -3.47
CA ALA A 6 5.19 -6.41 -2.04
C ALA A 6 3.79 -6.11 -1.52
N ASP A 7 3.64 -6.16 -0.19
CA ASP A 7 2.37 -5.86 0.47
C ASP A 7 2.17 -4.35 0.70
N ALA A 8 1.02 -4.02 1.28
CA ALA A 8 0.59 -2.65 1.55
C ALA A 8 1.55 -1.83 2.43
N GLY A 9 2.42 -2.48 3.21
CA GLY A 9 3.41 -1.80 4.04
C GLY A 9 4.54 -1.15 3.25
N TYR A 10 4.73 -1.56 1.99
CA TYR A 10 5.79 -1.02 1.12
C TYR A 10 5.28 0.00 0.09
N GLY A 11 3.96 0.19 -0.03
CA GLY A 11 3.37 1.11 -1.00
C GLY A 11 3.40 2.57 -0.58
N SER A 12 4.56 3.09 -0.15
CA SER A 12 4.75 4.52 0.10
C SER A 12 5.15 5.25 -1.18
N GLU A 13 4.91 6.56 -1.23
CA GLU A 13 5.34 7.42 -2.35
C GLU A 13 6.84 7.27 -2.64
N GLU A 14 7.68 7.39 -1.61
CA GLU A 14 9.14 7.23 -1.71
C GLU A 14 9.53 5.90 -2.37
N ASN A 15 8.93 4.79 -1.94
CA ASN A 15 9.30 3.47 -2.45
C ASN A 15 8.88 3.29 -3.91
N LEU A 16 7.66 3.71 -4.25
CA LEU A 16 7.14 3.60 -5.62
C LEU A 16 7.96 4.48 -6.56
N LEU A 17 8.21 5.73 -6.18
CA LEU A 17 9.04 6.66 -6.95
C LEU A 17 10.45 6.08 -7.17
N ARG A 18 11.07 5.54 -6.12
CA ARG A 18 12.42 4.97 -6.19
C ARG A 18 12.50 3.76 -7.11
N LEU A 19 11.45 2.93 -7.16
CA LEU A 19 11.40 1.76 -8.03
C LEU A 19 11.20 2.18 -9.50
N ASP A 20 10.36 3.18 -9.75
CA ASP A 20 10.16 3.79 -11.06
C ASP A 20 11.44 4.41 -11.62
N GLU A 21 12.17 5.19 -10.81
CA GLU A 21 13.48 5.75 -11.17
C GLU A 21 14.50 4.67 -11.55
N LYS A 22 14.48 3.54 -10.84
CA LYS A 22 15.35 2.40 -11.11
C LYS A 22 14.86 1.53 -12.27
N GLN A 23 13.72 1.87 -12.87
CA GLN A 23 13.09 1.09 -13.95
C GLN A 23 12.86 -0.37 -13.55
N VAL A 24 12.53 -0.60 -12.27
CA VAL A 24 12.23 -1.93 -11.75
C VAL A 24 10.73 -2.14 -11.82
N ASN A 25 10.26 -3.12 -12.58
CA ASN A 25 8.85 -3.47 -12.59
C ASN A 25 8.39 -3.86 -11.18
N HIS A 26 7.26 -3.30 -10.73
CA HIS A 26 6.73 -3.56 -9.41
C HIS A 26 5.21 -3.71 -9.41
N LEU A 27 4.72 -4.47 -8.43
CA LEU A 27 3.32 -4.65 -8.11
C LEU A 27 3.18 -4.60 -6.58
N ILE A 28 2.88 -3.42 -6.05
CA ILE A 28 2.85 -3.16 -4.62
C ILE A 28 1.52 -2.52 -4.28
N LYS A 29 0.77 -3.19 -3.38
CA LYS A 29 -0.45 -2.57 -2.85
C LYS A 29 -0.08 -1.31 -2.07
N TYR A 30 -0.95 -0.32 -2.09
CA TYR A 30 -0.95 0.77 -1.11
C TYR A 30 -2.01 0.51 -0.04
N ALA A 31 -1.89 1.15 1.12
CA ALA A 31 -2.71 0.87 2.31
C ALA A 31 -4.24 0.85 2.05
N MET A 32 -4.73 1.73 1.18
CA MET A 32 -6.16 1.87 0.88
C MET A 32 -6.64 0.99 -0.28
N PHE A 33 -5.75 0.30 -1.00
CA PHE A 33 -6.08 -0.42 -2.24
C PHE A 33 -7.26 -1.41 -2.09
N ASP A 34 -7.22 -2.27 -1.07
CA ASP A 34 -8.29 -3.26 -0.86
C ASP A 34 -9.60 -2.61 -0.38
N LYS A 35 -9.52 -1.46 0.33
CA LYS A 35 -10.69 -0.72 0.80
C LYS A 35 -11.37 0.02 -0.34
N GLU A 36 -10.59 0.62 -1.23
CA GLU A 36 -11.05 1.37 -2.40
C GLU A 36 -11.84 0.50 -3.39
N GLN A 37 -11.59 -0.81 -3.41
CA GLN A 37 -12.31 -1.74 -4.27
C GLN A 37 -13.71 -2.11 -3.76
N LYS A 38 -14.01 -1.91 -2.46
CA LYS A 38 -15.30 -2.30 -1.88
C LYS A 38 -16.42 -1.41 -2.42
N ARG A 39 -17.58 -2.01 -2.72
CA ARG A 39 -18.76 -1.30 -3.24
C ARG A 39 -19.15 -0.09 -2.40
N GLY A 40 -19.21 -0.25 -1.07
CA GLY A 40 -19.56 0.84 -0.16
C GLY A 40 -18.55 1.99 -0.16
N TYR A 41 -17.29 1.72 -0.45
CA TYR A 41 -16.30 2.78 -0.65
C TYR A 41 -16.58 3.51 -1.97
N LYS A 42 -16.69 2.78 -3.09
CA LYS A 42 -16.95 3.40 -4.40
C LYS A 42 -18.20 4.30 -4.43
N GLN A 43 -19.21 4.00 -3.62
CA GLN A 43 -20.47 4.76 -3.55
C GLN A 43 -20.46 5.89 -2.50
N SER A 44 -19.43 6.02 -1.68
CA SER A 44 -19.42 7.02 -0.60
C SER A 44 -19.11 8.42 -1.13
N THR A 45 -19.93 9.40 -0.75
CA THR A 45 -19.72 10.83 -1.06
C THR A 45 -18.48 11.41 -0.40
N ARG A 46 -17.95 10.76 0.65
CA ARG A 46 -16.72 11.18 1.35
C ARG A 46 -15.43 10.90 0.58
N ASN A 47 -15.53 10.14 -0.52
CA ASN A 47 -14.35 9.75 -1.28
C ASN A 47 -14.10 10.75 -2.39
N LEU A 48 -12.87 11.25 -2.41
CA LEU A 48 -12.46 12.27 -3.36
C LEU A 48 -12.60 11.83 -4.83
N ALA A 49 -12.47 10.53 -5.13
CA ALA A 49 -12.69 10.00 -6.47
C ALA A 49 -14.11 10.26 -7.01
N ASN A 50 -15.06 10.58 -6.12
CA ASN A 50 -16.44 10.92 -6.47
C ASN A 50 -16.69 12.44 -6.48
N TRP A 51 -15.65 13.27 -6.27
CA TRP A 51 -15.75 14.72 -6.30
C TRP A 51 -15.37 15.23 -7.69
N HIS A 52 -15.95 16.35 -8.10
CA HIS A 52 -15.60 16.99 -9.36
C HIS A 52 -14.44 17.96 -9.15
N TYR A 53 -13.38 17.86 -9.93
CA TYR A 53 -12.28 18.83 -9.91
C TYR A 53 -12.45 19.84 -11.04
N ASN A 54 -12.30 21.12 -10.72
CA ASN A 54 -12.36 22.23 -11.66
C ASN A 54 -10.96 22.84 -11.86
N ASP A 55 -10.36 22.56 -13.02
CA ASP A 55 -9.01 23.02 -13.37
C ASP A 55 -8.88 24.56 -13.41
N LYS A 56 -9.97 25.30 -13.68
CA LYS A 56 -9.91 26.77 -13.83
C LYS A 56 -9.78 27.50 -12.51
N GLU A 57 -10.40 26.97 -11.46
CA GLU A 57 -10.48 27.59 -10.14
C GLU A 57 -9.59 26.88 -9.11
N ASP A 58 -8.89 25.83 -9.52
CA ASP A 58 -8.15 24.90 -8.65
C ASP A 58 -8.99 24.51 -7.42
N SER A 59 -10.17 23.95 -7.70
CA SER A 59 -11.17 23.66 -6.69
C SER A 59 -11.83 22.30 -6.88
N TYR A 60 -12.25 21.71 -5.76
CA TYR A 60 -13.04 20.47 -5.75
C TYR A 60 -14.48 20.75 -5.30
N THR A 61 -15.44 20.15 -5.98
CA THR A 61 -16.85 20.19 -5.62
C THR A 61 -17.28 18.84 -5.04
N HIS A 62 -17.71 18.85 -3.77
CA HIS A 62 -18.31 17.71 -3.09
C HIS A 62 -19.66 17.36 -3.73
N PRO A 63 -20.07 16.08 -3.77
CA PRO A 63 -21.42 15.67 -4.20
C PRO A 63 -22.59 16.36 -3.49
N ASP A 64 -22.34 16.98 -2.34
CA ASP A 64 -23.34 17.65 -1.51
C ASP A 64 -23.36 19.17 -1.76
N GLY A 65 -22.60 19.66 -2.75
CA GLY A 65 -22.54 21.07 -3.16
C GLY A 65 -21.47 21.93 -2.47
N TRP A 66 -20.66 21.36 -1.58
CA TRP A 66 -19.56 22.07 -0.92
C TRP A 66 -18.37 22.30 -1.85
N TYR A 67 -17.83 23.51 -1.87
CA TYR A 67 -16.63 23.86 -2.64
C TYR A 67 -15.40 23.89 -1.75
N TYR A 68 -14.33 23.28 -2.22
CA TYR A 68 -13.02 23.27 -1.56
C TYR A 68 -12.01 23.93 -2.48
N ARG A 69 -11.54 25.12 -2.11
CA ARG A 69 -10.62 25.91 -2.93
C ARG A 69 -9.19 25.72 -2.49
N PHE A 70 -8.27 25.73 -3.44
CA PHE A 70 -6.84 25.69 -3.14
C PHE A 70 -6.48 26.83 -2.19
N HIS A 71 -5.76 26.50 -1.13
CA HIS A 71 -5.30 27.48 -0.16
C HIS A 71 -3.79 27.63 -0.17
N HIS A 72 -3.06 26.52 -0.03
CA HIS A 72 -1.59 26.53 -0.04
C HIS A 72 -1.01 25.14 -0.26
N THR A 73 0.27 25.10 -0.63
CA THR A 73 1.07 23.88 -0.67
C THR A 73 1.87 23.73 0.61
N LYS A 74 1.74 22.57 1.25
CA LYS A 74 2.49 22.17 2.44
C LYS A 74 3.60 21.20 2.04
N HIS A 75 4.80 21.45 2.53
CA HIS A 75 5.93 20.52 2.42
C HIS A 75 6.10 19.76 3.73
N GLN A 76 6.23 18.44 3.66
CA GLN A 76 6.46 17.60 4.83
C GLN A 76 7.60 16.61 4.57
N LYS A 77 8.37 16.30 5.61
CA LYS A 77 9.36 15.22 5.58
C LYS A 77 8.84 13.97 6.27
N THR A 78 9.12 12.81 5.69
CA THR A 78 8.89 11.51 6.31
C THR A 78 9.98 11.20 7.34
N GLN A 79 9.88 10.05 8.03
CA GLN A 79 10.94 9.56 8.92
C GLN A 79 12.27 9.26 8.21
N THR A 80 12.23 9.09 6.89
CA THR A 80 13.37 8.81 6.01
C THR A 80 13.94 10.07 5.35
N ASP A 81 13.52 11.27 5.81
CA ASP A 81 13.86 12.58 5.22
C ASP A 81 13.33 12.81 3.79
N PHE A 82 12.46 11.93 3.28
CA PHE A 82 11.82 12.10 1.98
C PHE A 82 10.83 13.27 2.01
N GLN A 83 10.93 14.18 1.03
CA GLN A 83 10.08 15.35 0.92
C GLN A 83 8.79 15.02 0.15
N GLN A 84 7.65 15.39 0.74
CA GLN A 84 6.35 15.26 0.14
C GLN A 84 5.72 16.63 -0.04
N GLU A 85 5.08 16.83 -1.19
CA GLU A 85 4.31 18.01 -1.52
C GLU A 85 2.82 17.70 -1.37
N ILE A 86 2.12 18.48 -0.55
CA ILE A 86 0.70 18.29 -0.25
C ILE A 86 -0.04 19.59 -0.51
N LYS A 87 -0.89 19.61 -1.53
CA LYS A 87 -1.83 20.69 -1.79
C LYS A 87 -2.97 20.62 -0.77
N VAL A 88 -3.25 21.74 -0.11
CA VAL A 88 -4.29 21.87 0.92
C VAL A 88 -5.43 22.72 0.38
N TYR A 89 -6.64 22.21 0.49
CA TYR A 89 -7.87 22.88 0.06
C TYR A 89 -8.81 23.03 1.27
N TYR A 90 -9.46 24.18 1.41
CA TYR A 90 -10.42 24.43 2.48
C TYR A 90 -11.80 24.72 1.91
N ALA A 91 -12.83 24.34 2.67
CA ALA A 91 -14.18 24.79 2.39
C ALA A 91 -14.34 26.25 2.79
N ASP A 92 -15.23 26.97 2.10
CA ASP A 92 -15.53 28.37 2.42
C ASP A 92 -16.11 28.51 3.85
N GLU A 93 -16.86 27.51 4.33
CA GLU A 93 -17.37 27.41 5.71
C GLU A 93 -16.92 26.08 6.39
N PRO A 94 -15.74 26.05 7.04
CA PRO A 94 -15.16 24.82 7.59
C PRO A 94 -15.95 24.18 8.74
N GLU A 95 -16.73 24.97 9.50
CA GLU A 95 -17.52 24.47 10.63
C GLU A 95 -18.75 23.68 10.18
N SER A 96 -19.33 24.05 9.04
CA SER A 96 -20.55 23.46 8.48
C SER A 96 -20.26 22.33 7.50
N ALA A 97 -19.07 22.34 6.89
CA ALA A 97 -18.67 21.35 5.91
C ALA A 97 -18.50 19.94 6.53
N PRO A 98 -18.82 18.87 5.78
CA PRO A 98 -18.62 17.48 6.24
C PRO A 98 -17.14 17.15 6.52
N GLN A 99 -16.23 17.94 5.97
CA GLN A 99 -14.79 17.81 6.08
C GLN A 99 -14.19 19.22 6.17
N LYS A 100 -13.30 19.45 7.14
CA LYS A 100 -12.69 20.77 7.34
C LYS A 100 -11.80 21.19 6.18
N GLY A 101 -11.03 20.25 5.61
CA GLY A 101 -10.12 20.52 4.51
C GLY A 101 -9.66 19.23 3.83
N LEU A 102 -9.20 19.37 2.60
CA LEU A 102 -8.70 18.29 1.75
C LEU A 102 -7.19 18.40 1.60
N TYR A 103 -6.52 17.25 1.68
CA TYR A 103 -5.08 17.13 1.56
C TYR A 103 -4.77 16.23 0.39
N MET A 104 -4.18 16.81 -0.66
CA MET A 104 -3.90 16.12 -1.90
C MET A 104 -2.39 16.06 -2.15
N ASN A 105 -1.86 14.86 -2.24
CA ASN A 105 -0.54 14.63 -2.81
C ASN A 105 -0.71 14.06 -4.22
N GLU A 106 -0.57 14.91 -5.23
CA GLU A 106 -0.79 14.56 -6.63
C GLU A 106 0.20 13.51 -7.14
N GLY A 107 1.48 13.66 -6.78
CA GLY A 107 2.53 12.70 -7.14
C GLY A 107 2.19 11.30 -6.68
N TYR A 108 1.82 11.17 -5.41
CA TYR A 108 1.41 9.88 -4.85
C TYR A 108 0.09 9.35 -5.43
N GLN A 109 -0.89 10.20 -5.76
CA GLN A 109 -2.11 9.73 -6.45
C GLN A 109 -1.79 9.13 -7.82
N ASN A 110 -0.91 9.76 -8.60
CA ASN A 110 -0.49 9.27 -9.91
C ASN A 110 0.20 7.90 -9.79
N LEU A 111 1.10 7.75 -8.82
CA LEU A 111 1.76 6.47 -8.52
C LEU A 111 0.74 5.40 -8.13
N LYS A 112 -0.25 5.72 -7.28
CA LYS A 112 -1.31 4.78 -6.90
C LYS A 112 -2.20 4.39 -8.09
N ALA A 113 -2.51 5.32 -8.98
CA ALA A 113 -3.31 5.03 -10.17
C ALA A 113 -2.59 4.02 -11.08
N LYS A 114 -1.29 4.25 -11.31
CA LYS A 114 -0.42 3.33 -12.06
C LYS A 114 -0.35 1.94 -11.38
N GLU A 115 -0.12 1.89 -10.07
CA GLU A 115 -0.11 0.63 -9.32
C GLU A 115 -1.47 -0.07 -9.37
N CYS A 116 -2.57 0.67 -9.22
CA CYS A 116 -3.91 0.12 -9.23
C CYS A 116 -4.22 -0.53 -10.59
N GLN A 117 -3.87 0.12 -11.69
CA GLN A 117 -4.03 -0.44 -13.03
C GLN A 117 -3.22 -1.72 -13.20
N ALA A 118 -1.95 -1.72 -12.77
CA ALA A 118 -1.08 -2.89 -12.87
C ALA A 118 -1.57 -4.05 -11.99
N LEU A 119 -2.01 -3.77 -10.76
CA LEU A 119 -2.54 -4.77 -9.82
C LEU A 119 -3.87 -5.37 -10.29
N LEU A 120 -4.70 -4.58 -10.98
CA LEU A 120 -6.00 -5.03 -11.48
C LEU A 120 -5.91 -5.73 -12.84
N SER A 121 -4.75 -5.72 -13.51
CA SER A 121 -4.53 -6.45 -14.76
C SER A 121 -4.66 -7.96 -14.55
N PRO A 122 -4.94 -8.74 -15.62
CA PRO A 122 -4.97 -10.20 -15.54
C PRO A 122 -3.67 -10.78 -14.99
N GLU A 123 -2.50 -10.29 -15.45
CA GLU A 123 -1.20 -10.75 -14.98
C GLU A 123 -0.96 -10.37 -13.52
N GLY A 124 -1.27 -9.12 -13.13
CA GLY A 124 -1.11 -8.64 -11.77
C GLY A 124 -1.92 -9.46 -10.77
N ARG A 125 -3.18 -9.77 -11.12
CA ARG A 125 -4.05 -10.65 -10.32
C ARG A 125 -3.49 -12.06 -10.20
N GLN A 126 -2.98 -12.63 -11.29
CA GLN A 126 -2.40 -13.97 -11.28
C GLN A 126 -1.17 -14.05 -10.37
N ILE A 127 -0.26 -13.07 -10.46
CA ILE A 127 0.94 -13.00 -9.62
C ILE A 127 0.56 -12.89 -8.14
N PHE A 128 -0.42 -12.04 -7.79
CA PHE A 128 -0.88 -11.91 -6.41
C PHE A 128 -1.61 -13.15 -5.90
N ALA A 129 -2.40 -13.83 -6.75
CA ALA A 129 -3.03 -15.10 -6.40
C ALA A 129 -1.98 -16.17 -6.09
N GLN A 130 -0.94 -16.27 -6.93
CA GLN A 130 0.17 -17.21 -6.72
C GLN A 130 0.92 -16.92 -5.40
N ARG A 131 1.15 -15.64 -5.07
CA ARG A 131 1.80 -15.26 -3.80
C ARG A 131 1.01 -15.72 -2.56
N LYS A 132 -0.33 -15.68 -2.61
CA LYS A 132 -1.19 -16.19 -1.53
C LYS A 132 -1.05 -17.70 -1.36
N ILE A 133 -0.72 -18.43 -2.42
CA ILE A 133 -0.52 -19.88 -2.37
C ILE A 133 0.89 -20.22 -1.91
N ASP A 134 1.91 -19.48 -2.36
CA ASP A 134 3.31 -19.84 -2.11
C ASP A 134 3.82 -19.29 -0.79
N VAL A 135 3.54 -18.02 -0.49
CA VAL A 135 4.19 -17.27 0.59
C VAL A 135 3.37 -17.32 1.88
N GLU A 136 2.06 -17.10 1.81
CA GLU A 136 1.20 -17.05 3.00
C GLU A 136 1.20 -18.38 3.78
N PRO A 137 1.14 -19.57 3.16
CA PRO A 137 1.15 -20.83 3.90
C PRO A 137 2.47 -21.08 4.62
N VAL A 138 3.60 -20.61 4.09
CA VAL A 138 4.90 -20.72 4.77
C VAL A 138 4.88 -19.94 6.08
N PHE A 139 4.43 -18.68 6.04
CA PHE A 139 4.32 -17.88 7.27
C PHE A 139 3.23 -18.41 8.21
N GLY A 140 2.13 -18.94 7.68
CA GLY A 140 1.10 -19.62 8.47
C GLY A 140 1.65 -20.86 9.20
N GLN A 141 2.41 -21.69 8.49
CA GLN A 141 3.07 -22.88 9.07
C GLN A 141 4.09 -22.51 10.13
N ILE A 142 4.92 -21.49 9.89
CA ILE A 142 5.88 -21.00 10.89
C ILE A 142 5.15 -20.54 12.16
N LYS A 143 4.07 -19.77 12.02
CA LYS A 143 3.31 -19.28 13.17
C LYS A 143 2.56 -20.39 13.92
N ALA A 144 1.92 -21.31 13.19
CA ALA A 144 1.06 -22.34 13.77
C ALA A 144 1.84 -23.58 14.23
N SER A 145 2.81 -24.05 13.44
CA SER A 145 3.57 -25.28 13.70
C SER A 145 4.80 -25.02 14.57
N LEU A 146 5.51 -23.91 14.36
CA LEU A 146 6.71 -23.57 15.14
C LEU A 146 6.43 -22.59 16.28
N GLY A 147 5.20 -22.06 16.39
CA GLY A 147 4.85 -21.05 17.39
C GLY A 147 5.57 -19.71 17.22
N TYR A 148 6.32 -19.52 16.12
CA TYR A 148 7.19 -18.36 15.92
C TYR A 148 6.37 -17.17 15.43
N LYS A 149 5.88 -16.39 16.39
CA LYS A 149 5.04 -15.19 16.16
C LYS A 149 5.83 -13.87 16.21
N ARG A 150 6.99 -13.87 16.88
CA ARG A 150 7.88 -12.71 17.06
C ARG A 150 9.33 -13.16 17.01
N CYS A 151 10.21 -12.27 16.57
CA CYS A 151 11.64 -12.53 16.64
C CYS A 151 12.11 -12.55 18.10
N ASN A 152 12.95 -13.53 18.42
CA ASN A 152 13.47 -13.70 19.78
C ASN A 152 14.68 -12.79 20.03
N LEU A 153 15.41 -12.45 18.97
CA LEU A 153 16.61 -11.62 19.04
C LEU A 153 16.36 -10.22 18.48
N ARG A 154 17.23 -9.27 18.85
CA ARG A 154 17.15 -7.86 18.42
C ARG A 154 18.39 -7.47 17.61
N GLY A 155 18.20 -6.62 16.61
CA GLY A 155 19.26 -6.15 15.71
C GLY A 155 19.37 -6.96 14.42
N LYS A 156 19.66 -6.28 13.31
CA LYS A 156 19.57 -6.81 11.94
C LYS A 156 20.29 -8.15 11.76
N ARG A 157 21.52 -8.27 12.27
CA ARG A 157 22.33 -9.51 12.16
C ARG A 157 21.69 -10.68 12.91
N GLN A 158 21.26 -10.46 14.15
CA GLN A 158 20.71 -11.53 14.98
C GLN A 158 19.32 -11.96 14.49
N VAL A 159 18.46 -11.01 14.11
CA VAL A 159 17.16 -11.29 13.49
C VAL A 159 17.31 -12.11 12.22
N ARG A 160 18.33 -11.82 11.39
CA ARG A 160 18.63 -12.61 10.20
C ARG A 160 19.00 -14.07 10.52
N ILE A 161 19.79 -14.29 11.57
CA ILE A 161 20.17 -15.64 12.02
C ILE A 161 18.93 -16.39 12.56
N ASP A 162 18.16 -15.73 13.43
CA ASP A 162 16.93 -16.27 14.03
C ASP A 162 15.93 -16.72 12.95
N MET A 163 15.62 -15.83 12.00
CA MET A 163 14.74 -16.15 10.87
C MET A 163 15.32 -17.28 9.99
N GLY A 164 16.64 -17.29 9.76
CA GLY A 164 17.29 -18.35 9.01
C GLY A 164 17.11 -19.73 9.64
N LEU A 165 17.27 -19.83 10.97
CA LEU A 165 17.06 -21.07 11.73
C LEU A 165 15.60 -21.54 11.64
N VAL A 166 14.64 -20.63 11.81
CA VAL A 166 13.20 -20.93 11.71
C VAL A 166 12.84 -21.47 10.32
N LEU A 167 13.37 -20.85 9.26
CA LEU A 167 13.15 -21.29 7.89
C LEU A 167 13.77 -22.66 7.62
N MET A 168 14.97 -22.94 8.13
CA MET A 168 15.60 -24.26 8.03
C MET A 168 14.78 -25.34 8.75
N ALA A 169 14.33 -25.05 9.98
CA ALA A 169 13.47 -25.96 10.74
C ALA A 169 12.16 -26.26 9.99
N ASN A 170 11.52 -25.24 9.41
CA ASN A 170 10.32 -25.41 8.60
C ASN A 170 10.57 -26.29 7.36
N ASN A 171 11.71 -26.11 6.68
CA ASN A 171 12.08 -26.93 5.53
C ASN A 171 12.32 -28.40 5.92
N LEU A 172 12.98 -28.66 7.05
CA LEU A 172 13.19 -30.01 7.57
C LEU A 172 11.85 -30.70 7.92
N LEU A 173 10.92 -29.98 8.55
CA LEU A 173 9.57 -30.50 8.83
C LEU A 173 8.81 -30.87 7.55
N LYS A 174 8.92 -30.05 6.49
CA LYS A 174 8.35 -30.36 5.18
C LYS A 174 8.99 -31.60 4.55
N TYR A 175 10.31 -31.71 4.65
CA TYR A 175 11.05 -32.86 4.11
C TYR A 175 10.62 -34.16 4.80
N ASN A 176 10.57 -34.18 6.14
CA ASN A 176 10.15 -35.36 6.90
C ASN A 176 8.70 -35.78 6.56
N LYS A 177 7.77 -34.82 6.45
CA LYS A 177 6.38 -35.13 6.03
C LYS A 177 6.30 -35.77 4.65
N ARG A 178 7.13 -35.35 3.70
CA ARG A 178 7.19 -35.97 2.37
C ARG A 178 7.75 -37.40 2.42
N MET A 179 8.75 -37.63 3.27
CA MET A 179 9.37 -38.95 3.42
C MET A 179 8.47 -39.96 4.14
N THR A 180 7.55 -39.51 4.99
CA THR A 180 6.62 -40.38 5.73
C THR A 180 5.28 -40.62 5.02
N GLN A 181 5.02 -39.89 3.91
CA GLN A 181 3.83 -40.04 3.07
C GLN A 181 4.08 -40.87 1.78
N ASN A 182 5.34 -41.17 1.48
CA ASN A 182 5.76 -42.14 0.47
C ASN A 182 6.03 -43.50 1.13
#